data_AF-A0A1A8CH44-F1
#
_entry.id   AF-A0A1A8CH44-F1
#
_cell.length_a   1.000
_cell.length_b   1.000
_cell.length_c   1.000
_cell.angle_alpha   90.00
_cell.angle_beta   90.00
_cell.angle_gamma   90.00
#
_symmetry.space_group_name_H-M   'P 1'
#
loop_
_entity.id
_entity.type
_entity.pdbx_description
1 polymer ?
#
loop_
_entity_poly.entity_id
_entity_poly.type
_entity_poly.pdbx_seq_one_letter_code
_entity_poly.pdbx_strand_id
1 'polypeptide(L)'
;MSCPPVKELMDLWPALHMPAEVYAEFQRITNQNRPNTFYAQLDRHTPHLMALFIQKASKTGKTANALADIVKAHDAQELHDVHTRRTTVLHALPVYLREETSGFLRTCVDDTNEPDLRDAAVVLLTTITDDAESPVTYDP
;
A
#
# COMPACT_ATOMS: atom_id res chain seq x y z
N MET A 1 -9.17 -10.33 31.36
CA MET A 1 -9.92 -9.15 30.86
C MET A 1 -10.12 -9.39 29.37
N SER A 2 -11.36 -9.51 28.89
CA SER A 2 -11.59 -9.61 27.43
C SER A 2 -11.41 -8.22 26.82
N CYS A 3 -10.72 -8.12 25.70
CA CYS A 3 -10.64 -6.88 24.93
C CYS A 3 -12.06 -6.54 24.42
N PRO A 4 -12.54 -5.29 24.54
CA PRO A 4 -13.83 -4.92 23.97
C PRO A 4 -13.83 -5.13 22.45
N PRO A 5 -14.99 -5.42 21.83
CA PRO A 5 -15.11 -5.49 20.38
C PRO A 5 -14.58 -4.21 19.74
N VAL A 6 -13.93 -4.31 18.56
CA VAL A 6 -13.35 -3.16 17.85
C VAL A 6 -14.38 -2.05 17.65
N LYS A 7 -15.63 -2.42 17.36
CA LYS A 7 -16.75 -1.47 17.24
C LYS A 7 -16.95 -0.61 18.49
N GLU A 8 -16.93 -1.23 19.67
CA GLU A 8 -17.09 -0.52 20.95
C GLU A 8 -15.89 0.38 21.25
N LEU A 9 -14.67 -0.07 20.91
CA LEU A 9 -13.47 0.77 21.01
C LEU A 9 -13.53 1.98 20.07
N MET A 10 -14.04 1.80 18.85
CA MET A 10 -14.22 2.87 17.86
C MET A 10 -15.29 3.88 18.31
N ASP A 11 -16.40 3.41 18.87
CA ASP A 11 -17.44 4.28 19.44
C ASP A 11 -16.92 5.11 20.63
N LEU A 12 -16.04 4.53 21.45
CA LEU A 12 -15.41 5.20 22.60
C LEU A 12 -14.29 6.17 22.21
N TRP A 13 -13.62 5.93 21.09
CA TRP A 13 -12.53 6.78 20.60
C TRP A 13 -12.73 7.17 19.14
N PRO A 14 -13.67 8.09 18.85
CA PRO A 14 -14.00 8.49 17.48
C PRO A 14 -12.79 9.01 16.68
N ALA A 15 -11.80 9.59 17.38
CA ALA A 15 -10.57 10.07 16.77
C ALA A 15 -9.73 8.95 16.10
N LEU A 16 -9.95 7.67 16.43
CA LEU A 16 -9.32 6.55 15.71
C LEU A 16 -9.81 6.44 14.26
N HIS A 17 -10.98 7.00 13.94
CA HIS A 17 -11.44 7.13 12.56
C HIS A 17 -10.70 8.23 11.78
N MET A 18 -9.97 9.11 12.46
CA MET A 18 -9.28 10.23 11.84
C MET A 18 -7.78 9.94 11.76
N PRO A 19 -7.22 9.68 10.57
CA PRO A 19 -5.79 9.38 10.42
C PRO A 19 -4.88 10.46 11.03
N ALA A 20 -5.28 11.73 10.95
CA ALA A 20 -4.54 12.84 11.52
C ALA A 20 -4.40 12.76 13.05
N GLU A 21 -5.47 12.37 13.75
CA GLU A 21 -5.46 12.20 15.21
C GLU A 21 -4.62 10.99 15.61
N VAL A 22 -4.70 9.90 14.85
CA VAL A 22 -3.85 8.70 15.06
C VAL A 22 -2.37 9.07 14.92
N TYR A 23 -2.00 9.85 13.90
CA TYR A 23 -0.62 10.32 13.75
C TYR A 23 -0.19 11.27 14.87
N ALA A 24 -1.07 12.16 15.30
CA ALA A 24 -0.80 13.09 16.40
C ALA A 24 -0.56 12.35 17.72
N GLU A 25 -1.42 11.39 18.07
CA GLU A 25 -1.28 10.58 19.29
C GLU A 25 -0.04 9.68 19.24
N PHE A 26 0.24 9.06 18.09
CA PHE A 26 1.46 8.30 17.90
C PHE A 26 2.71 9.17 18.12
N GLN A 27 2.73 10.37 17.55
CA GLN A 27 3.82 11.33 17.75
C GLN A 27 3.91 11.76 19.22
N ARG A 28 2.79 12.01 19.90
CA ARG A 28 2.75 12.41 21.31
C ARG A 28 3.33 11.34 22.23
N ILE A 29 3.03 10.07 21.98
CA ILE A 29 3.52 8.94 22.79
C ILE A 29 5.00 8.66 22.51
N THR A 30 5.40 8.65 21.24
CA THR A 30 6.75 8.23 20.83
C THR A 30 7.76 9.38 20.72
N ASN A 31 7.29 10.63 20.77
CA ASN A 31 8.04 11.84 20.43
C ASN A 31 8.68 11.79 19.02
N GLN A 32 8.12 10.99 18.10
CA GLN A 32 8.67 10.78 16.76
C GLN A 32 7.58 10.96 15.71
N ASN A 33 7.83 11.83 14.73
CA ASN A 33 6.99 11.93 13.54
C ASN A 33 7.39 10.86 12.51
N ARG A 34 7.08 9.61 12.83
CA ARG A 34 7.38 8.44 11.96
C ARG A 34 6.73 8.54 10.58
N PRO A 35 5.46 8.97 10.43
CA PRO A 35 4.84 9.09 9.11
C PRO A 35 5.61 10.07 8.21
N ASN A 36 5.92 11.27 8.69
CA ASN A 36 6.65 12.25 7.86
C ASN A 36 8.08 11.78 7.57
N THR A 37 8.74 11.15 8.54
CA THR A 37 10.09 10.60 8.33
C THR A 37 10.08 9.51 7.26
N PHE A 38 9.10 8.60 7.33
CA PHE A 38 8.93 7.52 6.36
C PHE A 38 8.70 8.09 4.95
N TYR A 39 7.73 8.99 4.80
CA TYR A 39 7.42 9.59 3.49
C TYR A 39 8.58 10.42 2.94
N ALA A 40 9.30 11.16 3.79
CA ALA A 40 10.48 11.91 3.38
C ALA A 40 11.61 11.00 2.86
N GLN A 41 11.87 9.86 3.53
CA GLN A 41 12.85 8.90 3.03
C GLN A 41 12.36 8.18 1.77
N LEU A 42 11.07 7.82 1.71
CA LEU A 42 10.48 7.20 0.53
C LEU A 42 10.65 8.14 -0.68
N ASP A 43 10.24 9.40 -0.56
CA ASP A 43 10.37 10.42 -1.62
C ASP A 43 11.80 10.63 -2.07
N ARG A 44 12.75 10.66 -1.12
CA ARG A 44 14.17 10.78 -1.41
C ARG A 44 14.66 9.65 -2.32
N HIS A 45 14.14 8.44 -2.15
CA HIS A 45 14.58 7.25 -2.89
C HIS A 45 13.71 6.92 -4.11
N THR A 46 12.50 7.47 -4.19
CA THR A 46 11.53 7.24 -5.29
C THR A 46 12.14 7.35 -6.68
N PRO A 47 12.90 8.41 -7.06
CA PRO A 47 13.43 8.53 -8.42
C PRO A 47 14.35 7.38 -8.81
N HIS A 48 15.19 6.92 -7.88
CA HIS A 48 16.13 5.83 -8.12
C HIS A 48 15.41 4.48 -8.20
N LEU A 49 14.45 4.24 -7.30
CA LEU A 49 13.64 3.02 -7.30
C LEU A 49 12.83 2.89 -8.60
N MET A 50 12.18 3.98 -9.05
CA MET A 50 11.45 4.00 -10.33
C MET A 50 12.36 3.63 -11.50
N ALA A 51 13.57 4.19 -11.57
CA ALA A 51 14.52 3.84 -12.63
C ALA A 51 14.91 2.35 -12.61
N LEU A 52 15.11 1.77 -11.42
CA LEU A 52 15.39 0.33 -11.28
C LEU A 52 14.22 -0.54 -11.74
N PHE A 53 12.99 -0.14 -11.41
CA PHE A 53 11.78 -0.86 -11.82
C PHE A 53 11.60 -0.84 -13.33
N ILE A 54 11.75 0.33 -13.97
CA ILE A 54 11.68 0.49 -15.42
C ILE A 54 12.75 -0.36 -16.11
N GLN A 55 13.99 -0.30 -15.61
CA GLN A 55 15.10 -1.09 -16.16
C GLN A 55 14.84 -2.60 -16.05
N LYS A 56 14.24 -3.04 -14.93
CA LYS A 56 13.90 -4.45 -14.72
C LYS A 56 12.70 -4.89 -15.56
N ALA A 57 11.72 -4.01 -15.74
CA ALA A 57 10.52 -4.23 -16.55
C ALA A 57 10.84 -4.42 -18.04
N SER A 58 11.94 -3.84 -18.53
CA SER A 58 12.41 -4.03 -19.91
C SER A 58 13.05 -5.40 -20.19
N LYS A 59 13.11 -6.28 -19.18
CA LYS A 59 13.67 -7.65 -19.32
C LYS A 59 12.54 -8.67 -19.53
N THR A 60 12.90 -9.93 -19.72
CA THR A 60 11.93 -11.03 -19.82
C THR A 60 11.80 -11.77 -18.48
N GLY A 61 10.59 -12.25 -18.19
CA GLY A 61 10.29 -13.14 -17.05
C GLY A 61 9.17 -12.61 -16.17
N LYS A 62 8.65 -13.47 -15.27
CA LYS A 62 7.48 -13.20 -14.41
C LYS A 62 7.60 -11.86 -13.65
N THR A 63 8.74 -11.65 -12.99
CA THR A 63 9.04 -10.39 -12.27
C THR A 63 9.08 -9.17 -13.19
N ALA A 64 9.65 -9.31 -14.40
CA ALA A 64 9.74 -8.19 -15.33
C ALA A 64 8.36 -7.81 -15.87
N ASN A 65 7.53 -8.81 -16.20
CA ASN A 65 6.15 -8.62 -16.64
C ASN A 65 5.33 -7.91 -15.56
N ALA A 66 5.37 -8.40 -14.31
CA ALA A 66 4.64 -7.76 -13.20
C ALA A 66 5.09 -6.31 -12.95
N LEU A 67 6.39 -6.02 -13.04
CA LEU A 67 6.88 -4.65 -12.95
C LEU A 67 6.44 -3.79 -14.15
N ALA A 68 6.39 -4.37 -15.35
CA ALA A 68 5.89 -3.67 -16.53
C ALA A 68 4.41 -3.31 -16.39
N ASP A 69 3.59 -4.21 -15.84
CA ASP A 69 2.18 -3.95 -15.56
C ASP A 69 2.01 -2.82 -14.54
N ILE A 70 2.80 -2.82 -13.45
CA ILE A 70 2.79 -1.75 -12.44
C ILE A 70 3.22 -0.40 -13.04
N VAL A 71 4.28 -0.38 -13.84
CA VAL A 71 4.76 0.85 -14.51
C VAL A 71 3.71 1.36 -15.51
N LYS A 72 3.10 0.47 -16.30
CA LYS A 72 2.02 0.82 -17.23
C LYS A 72 0.82 1.41 -16.50
N ALA A 73 0.41 0.83 -15.37
CA ALA A 73 -0.68 1.36 -14.55
C ALA A 73 -0.34 2.74 -13.98
N HIS A 74 0.92 2.99 -13.60
CA HIS A 74 1.38 4.32 -13.19
C HIS A 74 1.32 5.33 -14.34
N ASP A 75 1.80 4.96 -15.52
CA ASP A 75 1.83 5.83 -16.71
C ASP A 75 0.41 6.18 -17.21
N ALA A 76 -0.57 5.31 -16.94
CA ALA A 76 -1.98 5.54 -17.29
C ALA A 76 -2.70 6.52 -16.35
N GLN A 77 -2.09 6.94 -15.24
CA GLN A 77 -2.70 7.88 -14.30
C GLN A 77 -2.70 9.32 -14.85
N GLU A 78 -3.85 9.98 -14.84
CA GLU A 78 -4.00 11.38 -15.27
C GLU A 78 -3.13 12.37 -14.44
N LEU A 79 -2.78 12.01 -13.20
CA LEU A 79 -2.00 12.83 -12.28
C LEU A 79 -0.76 12.08 -11.77
N HIS A 80 0.43 12.57 -12.12
CA HIS A 80 1.71 12.06 -11.59
C HIS A 80 2.19 12.85 -10.37
N ASP A 81 1.34 12.95 -9.34
CA ASP A 81 1.68 13.59 -8.08
C ASP A 81 2.63 12.75 -7.22
N VAL A 82 2.91 13.21 -6.00
CA VAL A 82 3.80 12.49 -5.08
C VAL A 82 3.17 11.18 -4.57
N HIS A 83 1.84 11.14 -4.43
CA HIS A 83 1.13 9.99 -3.90
C HIS A 83 1.13 8.85 -4.91
N THR A 84 0.87 9.14 -6.18
CA THR A 84 0.89 8.11 -7.23
C THR A 84 2.26 7.47 -7.40
N ARG A 85 3.33 8.27 -7.29
CA ARG A 85 4.71 7.76 -7.29
C ARG A 85 5.01 6.90 -6.07
N ARG A 86 4.61 7.33 -4.86
CA ARG A 86 4.78 6.54 -3.63
C ARG A 86 4.04 5.20 -3.71
N THR A 87 2.79 5.21 -4.16
CA THR A 87 1.98 4.00 -4.38
C THR A 87 2.69 3.05 -5.33
N THR A 88 3.14 3.54 -6.49
CA THR A 88 3.87 2.73 -7.47
C THR A 88 5.11 2.09 -6.86
N VAL A 89 5.90 2.85 -6.10
CA VAL A 89 7.10 2.32 -5.43
C VAL A 89 6.73 1.24 -4.41
N LEU A 90 5.70 1.46 -3.59
CA LEU A 90 5.28 0.50 -2.56
C LEU A 90 4.74 -0.81 -3.16
N HIS A 91 4.06 -0.75 -4.31
CA HIS A 91 3.62 -1.95 -5.02
C HIS A 91 4.77 -2.66 -5.75
N ALA A 92 5.69 -1.91 -6.37
CA ALA A 92 6.77 -2.49 -7.16
C ALA A 92 7.92 -3.06 -6.30
N LEU A 93 8.16 -2.53 -5.11
CA LEU A 93 9.31 -2.90 -4.28
C LEU A 93 9.31 -4.39 -3.89
N PRO A 94 8.23 -4.98 -3.36
CA PRO A 94 8.20 -6.41 -3.06
C PRO A 94 8.36 -7.28 -4.30
N VAL A 95 7.74 -6.89 -5.43
CA VAL A 95 7.87 -7.59 -6.72
C VAL A 95 9.33 -7.60 -7.17
N TYR A 96 10.01 -6.45 -7.09
CA TYR A 96 11.42 -6.32 -7.46
C TYR A 96 12.33 -7.19 -6.58
N LEU A 97 12.05 -7.25 -5.28
CA LEU A 97 12.74 -8.11 -4.30
C LEU A 97 12.33 -9.59 -4.38
N ARG A 98 11.30 -9.90 -5.19
CA ARG A 98 10.72 -11.25 -5.39
C ARG A 98 10.12 -11.81 -4.10
N GLU A 99 9.47 -10.95 -3.34
CA GLU A 99 8.76 -11.29 -2.11
C GLU A 99 7.34 -11.79 -2.42
N GLU A 100 6.86 -12.72 -1.59
CA GLU A 100 5.46 -13.16 -1.58
C GLU A 100 4.58 -12.05 -1.04
N THR A 101 3.75 -11.47 -1.91
CA THR A 101 2.88 -10.35 -1.52
C THR A 101 1.43 -10.75 -1.27
N SER A 102 1.00 -11.95 -1.68
CA SER A 102 -0.38 -12.42 -1.57
C SER A 102 -0.93 -12.44 -0.13
N GLY A 103 -0.06 -12.65 0.86
CA GLY A 103 -0.43 -12.60 2.28
C GLY A 103 -0.53 -11.19 2.87
N PHE A 104 0.05 -10.18 2.21
CA PHE A 104 0.21 -8.82 2.75
C PHE A 104 -0.47 -7.74 1.92
N LEU A 105 -0.49 -7.84 0.59
CA LEU A 105 -1.21 -6.96 -0.31
C LEU A 105 -2.49 -7.68 -0.74
N ARG A 106 -3.63 -7.13 -0.35
CA ARG A 106 -4.95 -7.65 -0.77
C ARG A 106 -5.75 -6.57 -1.43
N THR A 107 -6.71 -7.00 -2.22
CA THR A 107 -7.61 -6.10 -2.93
C THR A 107 -9.04 -6.42 -2.55
N CYS A 108 -9.83 -5.38 -2.30
CA CYS A 108 -11.27 -5.49 -2.09
C CYS A 108 -12.01 -4.70 -3.16
N VAL A 109 -13.10 -5.27 -3.66
CA VAL A 109 -14.08 -4.54 -4.48
C VAL A 109 -15.00 -3.80 -3.52
N ASP A 110 -15.41 -2.58 -3.86
CA ASP A 110 -16.28 -1.72 -3.01
C ASP A 110 -17.69 -2.31 -2.79
N ASP A 111 -17.99 -3.45 -3.42
CA ASP A 111 -19.24 -4.19 -3.28
C ASP A 111 -19.28 -5.04 -1.99
N THR A 112 -19.62 -4.36 -0.88
CA THR A 112 -20.31 -4.84 0.35
C THR A 112 -19.75 -6.06 1.12
N ASN A 113 -18.85 -6.87 0.57
CA ASN A 113 -18.26 -8.00 1.27
C ASN A 113 -17.01 -7.52 2.01
N GLU A 114 -17.06 -7.51 3.35
CA GLU A 114 -15.85 -7.36 4.15
C GLU A 114 -14.81 -8.40 3.70
N PRO A 115 -13.58 -7.98 3.37
CA PRO A 115 -12.55 -8.92 2.95
C PRO A 115 -12.27 -9.92 4.08
N ASP A 116 -12.13 -11.21 3.76
CA ASP A 116 -11.82 -12.23 4.75
C ASP A 116 -10.39 -12.04 5.29
N LEU A 117 -10.28 -11.30 6.39
CA LEU A 117 -9.01 -10.94 7.04
C LEU A 117 -8.65 -11.87 8.20
N ARG A 118 -9.41 -12.96 8.43
CA ARG A 118 -9.31 -13.79 9.65
C ARG A 118 -7.92 -14.41 9.87
N ASP A 119 -7.20 -14.69 8.79
CA ASP A 119 -5.89 -15.36 8.82
C ASP A 119 -4.69 -14.41 8.76
N ALA A 120 -4.89 -13.09 8.70
CA ALA A 120 -3.80 -12.13 8.52
C ALA A 120 -3.62 -11.21 9.74
N ALA A 121 -2.38 -11.13 10.24
CA ALA A 121 -2.05 -10.24 11.36
C ALA A 121 -2.06 -8.76 10.96
N VAL A 122 -1.58 -8.43 9.75
CA VAL A 122 -1.56 -7.09 9.14
C VAL A 122 -1.63 -7.24 7.62
N VAL A 123 -2.47 -6.44 6.94
CA VAL A 123 -2.63 -6.42 5.48
C VAL A 123 -2.75 -4.97 4.99
N LEU A 124 -2.16 -4.68 3.84
CA LEU A 124 -2.40 -3.49 3.03
C LEU A 124 -3.53 -3.77 2.03
N LEU A 125 -4.64 -3.05 2.20
CA LEU A 125 -5.83 -3.22 1.38
C LEU A 125 -5.89 -2.13 0.30
N THR A 126 -6.02 -2.54 -0.97
CA THR A 126 -6.35 -1.66 -2.08
C THR A 126 -7.84 -1.81 -2.41
N THR A 127 -8.60 -0.72 -2.35
CA THR A 127 -10.00 -0.70 -2.77
C THR A 127 -10.10 -0.39 -4.26
N ILE A 128 -10.79 -1.24 -5.01
CA ILE A 128 -11.02 -1.09 -6.45
C ILE A 128 -12.49 -0.80 -6.68
N THR A 129 -12.77 0.25 -7.45
CA THR A 129 -14.09 0.53 -8.03
C THR A 129 -14.24 -0.28 -9.32
N ASP A 130 -15.45 -0.74 -9.64
CA ASP A 130 -15.76 -1.65 -10.77
C ASP A 130 -15.11 -1.30 -12.13
N ASP A 131 -14.76 -0.03 -12.37
CA ASP A 131 -14.13 0.44 -13.61
C ASP A 131 -12.59 0.38 -13.62
N ALA A 132 -11.92 -0.05 -12.56
CA ALA A 132 -10.45 -0.05 -12.46
C ALA A 132 -9.79 -1.37 -12.89
N GLU A 133 -8.66 -1.26 -13.60
CA GLU A 133 -7.83 -2.37 -14.07
C GLU A 133 -7.46 -3.29 -12.88
N SER A 134 -7.50 -4.61 -13.09
CA SER A 134 -7.27 -5.58 -12.01
C SER A 134 -5.92 -5.34 -11.30
N PRO A 135 -5.87 -5.49 -9.97
CA PRO A 135 -4.66 -5.23 -9.19
C PRO A 135 -3.57 -6.22 -9.60
N VAL A 136 -2.33 -5.75 -9.69
CA VAL A 136 -1.20 -6.63 -9.98
C VAL A 136 -0.94 -7.50 -8.75
N THR A 137 -1.41 -8.75 -8.79
CA THR A 137 -1.06 -9.78 -7.81
C THR A 137 0.21 -10.49 -8.26
N TYR A 138 1.25 -10.44 -7.42
CA TYR A 138 2.52 -11.13 -7.69
C TYR A 138 2.73 -12.30 -6.73
N ASP A 139 2.81 -13.47 -7.34
CA ASP A 139 3.28 -14.74 -6.75
C ASP A 139 4.61 -15.05 -7.48
N PRO A 140 5.75 -15.23 -6.81
CA PRO A 140 7.08 -15.57 -7.35
C PRO A 140 7.19 -16.72 -8.36
#